data_AF-A0A0S8DK75-F1
#
_entry.id   AF-A0A0S8DK75-F1
#
_cell.length_a   1.000
_cell.length_b   1.000
_cell.length_c   1.000
_cell.angle_alpha   90.00
_cell.angle_beta   90.00
_cell.angle_gamma   90.00
#
_symmetry.space_group_name_H-M   'P 1'
#
loop_
_entity.id
_entity.type
_entity.pdbx_description
1 polymer ?
#
loop_
_entity_poly.entity_id
_entity_poly.type
_entity_poly.pdbx_seq_one_letter_code
_entity_poly.pdbx_strand_id
1 'polypeptide(L)'
;MQNGEHVKPFLRLAIRTAVIAYVLVAATGCATMAPEESGPTAAELDEMGEKAVATLLESKPEVQEAFDESVGHVVINMTVTKIPWFGTGAGYGVVFDKQTNTRSYIRVSRFEVGGGYGAQKYKVIIVFSDAKVMERAAKGAWHYEAGAEVAAGSTSAEVGAGSSGVDGVPTKSGKGYKAFKLAEGGAVATVTVRLAHASPYLKN
;
A
#
# COMPACT_ATOMS: atom_id res chain seq x y z
N MET A 1 -70.54 -13.80 0.44
CA MET A 1 -69.79 -13.90 1.71
C MET A 1 -68.32 -13.68 1.40
N GLN A 2 -67.79 -12.52 1.80
CA GLN A 2 -66.39 -12.13 1.67
C GLN A 2 -65.56 -12.92 2.68
N ASN A 3 -64.39 -13.47 2.29
CA ASN A 3 -63.26 -13.72 3.19
C ASN A 3 -62.06 -14.24 2.39
N GLY A 4 -61.08 -13.38 2.14
CA GLY A 4 -59.84 -13.80 1.47
C GLY A 4 -58.80 -12.71 1.20
N GLU A 5 -59.13 -11.42 1.35
CA GLU A 5 -58.23 -10.32 0.97
C GLU A 5 -57.45 -9.67 2.12
N HIS A 6 -57.67 -10.09 3.36
CA HIS A 6 -57.01 -9.44 4.51
C HIS A 6 -55.59 -9.95 4.84
N VAL A 7 -55.11 -11.05 4.25
CA VAL A 7 -53.82 -11.67 4.67
C VAL A 7 -52.60 -11.06 3.95
N LYS A 8 -52.79 -10.56 2.72
CA LYS A 8 -51.72 -10.02 1.86
C LYS A 8 -51.03 -8.75 2.38
N PRO A 9 -51.72 -7.75 2.99
CA PRO A 9 -51.05 -6.55 3.49
C PRO A 9 -50.23 -6.83 4.76
N PHE A 10 -50.71 -7.72 5.64
CA PHE A 10 -49.99 -8.13 6.85
C PHE A 10 -48.70 -8.90 6.52
N LEU A 11 -48.74 -9.77 5.51
CA LEU A 11 -47.55 -10.50 5.05
C LEU A 11 -46.50 -9.55 4.43
N ARG A 12 -46.93 -8.55 3.65
CA ARG A 12 -46.03 -7.54 3.07
C ARG A 12 -45.42 -6.62 4.12
N LEU A 13 -46.16 -6.28 5.18
CA LEU A 13 -45.66 -5.50 6.30
C LEU A 13 -44.66 -6.31 7.14
N ALA A 14 -44.94 -7.60 7.38
CA ALA A 14 -44.06 -8.52 8.10
C ALA A 14 -42.74 -8.79 7.36
N ILE A 15 -42.77 -8.92 6.03
CA ILE A 15 -41.55 -9.09 5.22
C ILE A 15 -40.69 -7.81 5.26
N ARG A 16 -41.31 -6.63 5.20
CA ARG A 16 -40.58 -5.35 5.27
C ARG A 16 -39.94 -5.14 6.63
N THR A 17 -40.64 -5.45 7.72
CA THR A 17 -40.05 -5.36 9.08
C THR A 17 -38.96 -6.41 9.29
N ALA A 18 -39.10 -7.62 8.74
CA ALA A 18 -38.05 -8.64 8.79
C ALA A 18 -36.78 -8.26 8.01
N VAL A 19 -36.92 -7.62 6.83
CA VAL A 19 -35.77 -7.12 6.06
C VAL A 19 -35.07 -5.96 6.76
N ILE A 20 -35.83 -5.03 7.34
CA ILE A 20 -35.26 -3.90 8.12
C ILE A 20 -34.54 -4.41 9.38
N ALA A 21 -35.12 -5.40 10.08
CA ALA A 21 -34.49 -6.04 11.22
C ALA A 21 -33.21 -6.80 10.83
N TYR A 22 -33.19 -7.46 9.67
CA TYR A 22 -32.00 -8.15 9.15
C TYR A 22 -30.87 -7.18 8.79
N VAL A 23 -31.20 -6.01 8.22
CA VAL A 23 -30.23 -4.94 7.93
C VAL A 23 -29.66 -4.32 9.21
N LEU A 24 -30.48 -4.18 10.27
CA LEU A 24 -30.03 -3.67 11.58
C LEU A 24 -29.14 -4.67 12.34
N VAL A 25 -29.41 -5.97 12.24
CA VAL A 25 -28.57 -7.03 12.84
C VAL A 25 -27.25 -7.22 12.06
N ALA A 26 -27.24 -6.97 10.75
CA ALA A 26 -26.00 -6.97 9.97
C ALA A 26 -25.06 -5.80 10.30
N ALA A 27 -25.56 -4.74 10.95
CA ALA A 27 -24.76 -3.58 11.37
C ALA A 27 -24.04 -3.79 12.73
N THR A 28 -24.36 -4.86 13.48
CA THR A 28 -23.66 -5.21 14.72
C THR A 28 -22.56 -6.25 14.49
N GLY A 29 -21.82 -6.12 13.38
CA GLY A 29 -20.50 -6.72 13.30
C GLY A 29 -19.62 -6.03 14.34
N CYS A 30 -19.21 -6.75 15.38
CA CYS A 30 -18.14 -6.30 16.27
C CYS A 30 -16.85 -6.16 15.46
N ALA A 31 -16.68 -5.03 14.77
CA ALA A 31 -15.36 -4.51 14.50
C ALA A 31 -14.78 -4.12 15.86
N THR A 32 -14.17 -5.09 16.53
CA THR A 32 -13.19 -4.79 17.58
C THR A 32 -12.04 -4.08 16.87
N MET A 33 -12.20 -2.78 16.65
CA MET A 33 -11.08 -1.91 16.36
C MET A 33 -10.38 -1.74 17.69
N ALA A 34 -9.47 -2.67 17.98
CA ALA A 34 -8.44 -2.41 18.97
C ALA A 34 -7.78 -1.06 18.59
N PRO A 35 -7.52 -0.15 19.54
CA PRO A 35 -6.86 1.10 19.23
C PRO A 35 -5.49 0.79 18.62
N GLU A 36 -5.33 1.08 17.33
CA GLU A 36 -4.06 1.02 16.59
C GLU A 36 -3.14 2.17 17.05
N GLU A 37 -2.72 2.15 18.31
CA GLU A 37 -1.78 3.15 18.86
C GLU A 37 -0.32 2.66 18.82
N SER A 38 -0.09 1.38 18.54
CA SER A 38 1.25 0.84 18.24
C SER A 38 1.27 0.34 16.80
N GLY A 39 2.11 0.95 15.95
CA GLY A 39 2.36 0.43 14.61
C GLY A 39 2.92 -1.00 14.63
N PRO A 40 3.21 -1.60 13.47
CA PRO A 40 3.64 -3.00 13.39
C PRO A 40 4.95 -3.24 14.14
N THR A 41 5.11 -4.45 14.66
CA THR A 41 6.35 -4.94 15.26
C THR A 41 7.38 -5.33 14.20
N ALA A 42 8.63 -5.52 14.62
CA ALA A 42 9.69 -6.02 13.75
C ALA A 42 9.33 -7.38 13.12
N ALA A 43 8.82 -8.32 13.91
CA ALA A 43 8.43 -9.64 13.44
C ALA A 43 7.30 -9.59 12.39
N GLU A 44 6.31 -8.72 12.60
CA GLU A 44 5.23 -8.52 11.61
C GLU A 44 5.74 -7.90 10.31
N LEU A 45 6.71 -6.99 10.39
CA LEU A 45 7.34 -6.40 9.20
C LEU A 45 8.22 -7.39 8.45
N ASP A 46 8.93 -8.26 9.17
CA ASP A 46 9.74 -9.33 8.59
C ASP A 46 8.87 -10.33 7.84
N GLU A 47 7.82 -10.84 8.49
CA GLU A 47 6.85 -11.76 7.87
C GLU A 47 6.19 -11.11 6.66
N MET A 48 5.79 -9.84 6.78
CA MET A 48 5.19 -9.06 5.69
C MET A 48 6.15 -8.95 4.49
N GLY A 49 7.42 -8.66 4.75
CA GLY A 49 8.47 -8.55 3.73
C GLY A 49 8.72 -9.88 3.02
N GLU A 50 8.94 -10.95 3.77
CA GLU A 50 9.20 -12.29 3.24
C GLU A 50 8.04 -12.78 2.38
N LYS A 51 6.81 -12.63 2.87
CA LYS A 51 5.60 -13.00 2.13
C LYS A 51 5.45 -12.19 0.83
N ALA A 52 5.74 -10.89 0.86
CA ALA A 52 5.64 -10.04 -0.32
C ALA A 52 6.65 -10.43 -1.41
N VAL A 53 7.89 -10.73 -1.01
CA VAL A 53 8.93 -11.20 -1.94
C VAL A 53 8.54 -12.55 -2.52
N ALA A 54 8.09 -13.49 -1.70
CA ALA A 54 7.62 -14.79 -2.17
C ALA A 54 6.48 -14.64 -3.19
N THR A 55 5.44 -13.87 -2.87
CA THR A 55 4.33 -13.59 -3.79
C THR A 55 4.79 -12.93 -5.09
N LEU A 56 5.75 -12.00 -5.02
CA LEU A 56 6.29 -11.36 -6.22
C LEU A 56 6.99 -12.39 -7.12
N LEU A 57 7.86 -13.24 -6.56
CA LEU A 57 8.62 -14.24 -7.31
C LEU A 57 7.73 -15.36 -7.87
N GLU A 58 6.70 -15.78 -7.12
CA GLU A 58 5.69 -16.72 -7.62
C GLU A 58 4.94 -16.16 -8.83
N SER A 59 4.58 -14.87 -8.79
CA SER A 59 3.85 -14.21 -9.87
C SER A 59 4.74 -13.83 -11.07
N LYS A 60 6.04 -13.63 -10.82
CA LYS A 60 7.03 -13.12 -11.78
C LYS A 60 8.41 -13.76 -11.55
N PRO A 61 8.62 -15.01 -11.99
CA PRO A 61 9.88 -15.71 -11.83
C PRO A 61 11.07 -14.97 -12.46
N GLU A 62 10.82 -14.17 -13.50
CA GLU A 62 11.84 -13.35 -14.18
C GLU A 62 12.48 -12.28 -13.28
N VAL A 63 11.88 -11.98 -12.13
CA VAL A 63 12.44 -11.01 -11.16
C VAL A 63 13.50 -11.65 -10.27
N GLN A 64 13.61 -12.98 -10.23
CA GLN A 64 14.57 -13.72 -9.40
C GLN A 64 16.01 -13.23 -9.59
N GLU A 65 16.44 -13.06 -10.84
CA GLU A 65 17.79 -12.59 -11.19
C GLU A 65 18.10 -11.22 -10.53
N ALA A 66 17.11 -10.33 -10.47
CA ALA A 66 17.29 -9.03 -9.82
C ALA A 66 17.56 -9.17 -8.31
N PHE A 67 16.91 -10.12 -7.63
CA PHE A 67 17.16 -10.39 -6.21
C PHE A 67 18.50 -11.09 -5.99
N ASP A 68 18.89 -11.99 -6.88
CA ASP A 68 20.14 -12.72 -6.81
C ASP A 68 21.34 -11.78 -6.92
N GLU A 69 21.30 -10.83 -7.86
CA GLU A 69 22.35 -9.83 -8.08
C GLU A 69 22.26 -8.61 -7.15
N SER A 70 21.18 -8.48 -6.38
CA SER A 70 20.97 -7.31 -5.50
C SER A 70 21.93 -7.25 -4.32
N VAL A 71 22.15 -6.03 -3.83
CA VAL A 71 22.80 -5.78 -2.53
C VAL A 71 21.81 -5.86 -1.37
N GLY A 72 20.51 -5.88 -1.66
CA GLY A 72 19.42 -5.92 -0.69
C GLY A 72 18.12 -5.40 -1.31
N HIS A 73 17.07 -5.36 -0.50
CA HIS A 73 15.75 -4.91 -0.93
C HIS A 73 14.97 -4.24 0.19
N VAL A 74 13.91 -3.50 -0.16
CA VAL A 74 12.93 -2.98 0.80
C VAL A 74 11.53 -3.41 0.38
N VAL A 75 10.72 -3.78 1.36
CA VAL A 75 9.28 -3.99 1.19
C VAL A 75 8.55 -2.98 2.05
N ILE A 76 7.61 -2.23 1.47
CA ILE A 76 6.81 -1.21 2.14
C ILE A 76 5.34 -1.50 1.89
N ASN A 77 4.56 -1.68 2.96
CA ASN A 77 3.12 -1.78 2.87
C ASN A 77 2.49 -0.38 2.97
N MET A 78 1.89 0.10 1.89
CA MET A 78 1.29 1.43 1.78
C MET A 78 -0.23 1.34 1.79
N THR A 79 -0.85 2.23 2.58
CA THR A 79 -2.27 2.56 2.49
C THR A 79 -2.38 4.00 2.04
N VAL A 80 -3.13 4.25 0.97
CA VAL A 80 -3.36 5.59 0.43
C VAL A 80 -4.86 5.87 0.30
N THR A 81 -5.25 7.10 0.61
CA THR A 81 -6.59 7.62 0.39
C THR A 81 -6.51 8.92 -0.39
N LYS A 82 -7.44 9.09 -1.33
CA LYS A 82 -7.52 10.23 -2.21
C LYS A 82 -8.96 10.72 -2.29
N ILE A 83 -9.14 12.00 -1.98
CA ILE A 83 -10.39 12.74 -2.19
C ILE A 83 -10.14 13.84 -3.23
N PRO A 84 -11.16 14.44 -3.88
CA PRO A 84 -10.97 15.21 -5.12
C PRO A 84 -9.81 16.21 -5.17
N TRP A 85 -9.49 16.88 -4.06
CA TRP A 85 -8.44 17.91 -4.02
C TRP A 85 -7.10 17.49 -3.41
N PHE A 86 -7.08 16.51 -2.49
CA PHE A 86 -5.85 16.07 -1.84
C PHE A 86 -5.90 14.59 -1.48
N GLY A 87 -4.74 14.02 -1.15
CA GLY A 87 -4.61 12.65 -0.71
C GLY A 87 -3.54 12.50 0.36
N THR A 88 -3.66 11.45 1.15
CA THR A 88 -2.66 11.07 2.14
C THR A 88 -2.32 9.60 1.98
N GLY A 89 -1.15 9.22 2.46
CA GLY A 89 -0.77 7.83 2.57
C GLY A 89 0.18 7.61 3.72
N ALA A 90 0.13 6.43 4.29
CA ALA A 90 1.05 5.97 5.31
C ALA A 90 1.46 4.54 5.02
N GLY A 91 2.67 4.18 5.43
CA GLY A 91 3.15 2.82 5.29
C GLY A 91 4.30 2.50 6.21
N TYR A 92 4.54 1.21 6.38
CA TYR A 92 5.65 0.68 7.15
C TYR A 92 6.41 -0.34 6.29
N GLY A 93 7.71 -0.42 6.49
CA GLY A 93 8.54 -1.30 5.68
C GLY A 93 9.78 -1.82 6.39
N VAL A 94 10.33 -2.86 5.79
CA VAL A 94 11.57 -3.51 6.19
C VAL A 94 12.57 -3.42 5.04
N VAL A 95 13.76 -2.91 5.34
CA VAL A 95 14.92 -2.90 4.45
C VAL A 95 15.80 -4.08 4.87
N PHE A 96 16.04 -5.01 3.97
CA PHE A 96 16.96 -6.12 4.16
C PHE A 96 18.28 -5.87 3.43
N ASP A 97 19.37 -5.81 4.19
CA ASP A 97 20.73 -5.73 3.67
C ASP A 97 21.30 -7.15 3.52
N LYS A 98 21.53 -7.57 2.28
CA LYS A 98 22.04 -8.91 1.96
C LYS A 98 23.53 -9.06 2.32
N GLN A 99 24.30 -7.97 2.33
CA GLN A 99 25.73 -8.00 2.61
C GLN A 99 26.00 -8.21 4.10
N THR A 100 25.24 -7.53 4.95
CA THR A 100 25.40 -7.61 6.42
C THR A 100 24.42 -8.56 7.08
N ASN A 101 23.43 -9.07 6.35
CA ASN A 101 22.32 -9.89 6.84
C ASN A 101 21.55 -9.18 7.98
N THR A 102 21.35 -7.87 7.83
CA THR A 102 20.65 -7.03 8.81
C THR A 102 19.34 -6.49 8.23
N ARG A 103 18.43 -6.12 9.13
CA ARG A 103 17.15 -5.50 8.79
C ARG A 103 17.04 -4.13 9.43
N SER A 104 16.46 -3.18 8.72
CA SER A 104 16.14 -1.84 9.22
C SER A 104 14.69 -1.52 8.94
N TYR A 105 14.01 -0.86 9.87
CA TYR A 105 12.58 -0.62 9.76
C TYR A 105 12.28 0.85 9.53
N ILE A 106 11.44 1.11 8.55
CA ILE A 106 11.08 2.46 8.13
C ILE A 106 9.58 2.66 8.17
N ARG A 107 9.17 3.91 8.38
CA ARG A 107 7.81 4.38 8.15
C ARG A 107 7.83 5.40 7.02
N VAL A 108 6.77 5.45 6.25
CA VAL A 108 6.60 6.34 5.12
C VAL A 108 5.31 7.12 5.30
N SER A 109 5.37 8.43 5.12
CA SER A 109 4.21 9.29 4.95
C SER A 109 4.19 9.84 3.52
N ARG A 110 3.00 10.00 2.96
CA ARG A 110 2.76 10.52 1.63
C ARG A 110 1.67 11.58 1.70
N PHE A 111 1.88 12.68 1.01
CA PHE A 111 0.91 13.74 0.84
C PHE A 111 0.77 14.08 -0.63
N GLU A 112 -0.45 14.36 -1.06
CA GLU A 112 -0.75 14.65 -2.45
C GLU A 112 -1.72 15.82 -2.58
N VAL A 113 -1.48 16.66 -3.59
CA VAL A 113 -2.38 17.75 -3.98
C VAL A 113 -2.68 17.63 -5.46
N GLY A 114 -3.96 17.76 -5.81
CA GLY A 114 -4.42 17.66 -7.20
C GLY A 114 -5.66 16.79 -7.34
N GLY A 115 -6.09 16.58 -8.57
CA GLY A 115 -7.31 15.83 -8.90
C GLY A 115 -7.18 14.34 -8.59
N GLY A 116 -8.24 13.72 -8.06
CA GLY A 116 -8.29 12.26 -7.97
C GLY A 116 -9.25 11.75 -6.91
N TYR A 117 -9.56 10.46 -6.98
CA TYR A 117 -10.44 9.80 -6.03
C TYR A 117 -10.07 8.33 -5.87
N GLY A 118 -10.26 7.81 -4.67
CA GLY A 118 -10.17 6.38 -4.38
C GLY A 118 -9.36 6.08 -3.12
N ALA A 119 -9.23 4.80 -2.84
CA ALA A 119 -8.39 4.29 -1.77
C ALA A 119 -7.72 3.03 -2.28
N GLN A 120 -6.44 2.87 -1.96
CA GLN A 120 -5.66 1.72 -2.40
C GLN A 120 -4.75 1.25 -1.27
N LYS A 121 -4.68 -0.06 -1.10
CA LYS A 121 -3.66 -0.74 -0.31
C LYS A 121 -2.77 -1.54 -1.23
N TYR A 122 -1.46 -1.36 -1.10
CA TYR A 122 -0.50 -2.01 -1.97
C TYR A 122 0.86 -2.11 -1.29
N LYS A 123 1.65 -3.10 -1.69
CA LYS A 123 3.04 -3.22 -1.31
C LYS A 123 3.95 -2.69 -2.42
N VAL A 124 5.01 -2.01 -2.02
CA VAL A 124 6.12 -1.63 -2.87
C VAL A 124 7.29 -2.53 -2.52
N ILE A 125 7.90 -3.13 -3.53
CA ILE A 125 9.13 -3.90 -3.39
C ILE A 125 10.19 -3.22 -4.22
N ILE A 126 11.31 -2.84 -3.61
CA ILE A 126 12.41 -2.22 -4.32
C ILE A 126 13.65 -3.06 -4.11
N VAL A 127 14.23 -3.52 -5.22
CA VAL A 127 15.44 -4.32 -5.25
C VAL A 127 16.59 -3.40 -5.62
N PHE A 128 17.60 -3.31 -4.76
CA PHE A 128 18.73 -2.40 -4.92
C PHE A 128 19.92 -3.10 -5.57
N SER A 129 20.50 -2.50 -6.60
CA SER A 129 21.79 -2.90 -7.14
C SER A 129 22.94 -2.00 -6.66
N ASP A 130 22.64 -0.90 -5.97
CA ASP A 130 23.63 0.04 -5.41
C ASP A 130 23.49 0.13 -3.88
N ALA A 131 24.57 -0.17 -3.17
CA ALA A 131 24.61 -0.19 -1.70
C ALA A 131 24.38 1.19 -1.08
N LYS A 132 24.80 2.28 -1.73
CA LYS A 132 24.60 3.64 -1.22
C LYS A 132 23.13 4.04 -1.31
N VAL A 133 22.44 3.58 -2.35
CA VAL A 133 21.00 3.81 -2.51
C VAL A 133 20.21 3.07 -1.43
N MET A 134 20.57 1.79 -1.18
CA MET A 134 19.99 0.99 -0.09
C MET A 134 20.26 1.59 1.30
N GLU A 135 21.50 2.03 1.57
CA GLU A 135 21.88 2.59 2.87
C GLU A 135 21.09 3.86 3.19
N ARG A 136 20.83 4.71 2.18
CA ARG A 136 19.94 5.86 2.34
C ARG A 136 18.51 5.43 2.67
N ALA A 137 18.04 4.32 2.10
CA ALA A 137 16.72 3.74 2.39
C ALA A 137 16.61 3.34 3.85
N ALA A 138 17.61 2.58 4.32
CA ALA A 138 17.68 2.09 5.69
C ALA A 138 17.70 3.23 6.72
N LYS A 139 18.36 4.34 6.40
CA LYS A 139 18.41 5.53 7.26
C LYS A 139 17.14 6.38 7.22
N GLY A 140 16.15 6.04 6.39
CA GLY A 140 14.96 6.85 6.18
C GLY A 140 15.30 8.27 5.74
N ALA A 141 16.36 8.46 4.96
CA ALA A 141 16.76 9.78 4.45
C ALA A 141 16.15 10.04 3.07
N TRP A 142 14.88 9.69 2.89
CA TRP A 142 14.22 9.68 1.58
C TRP A 142 13.12 10.74 1.52
N HIS A 143 13.29 11.67 0.59
CA HIS A 143 12.32 12.70 0.24
C HIS A 143 11.99 12.56 -1.24
N TYR A 144 10.75 12.19 -1.55
CA TYR A 144 10.25 12.11 -2.91
C TYR A 144 9.57 13.45 -3.24
N GLU A 145 10.14 14.21 -4.16
CA GLU A 145 9.48 15.34 -4.80
C GLU A 145 9.26 15.04 -6.30
N ALA A 146 8.23 15.64 -6.86
CA ALA A 146 7.78 15.52 -8.25
C ALA A 146 6.97 14.25 -8.61
N GLY A 147 5.71 14.24 -8.18
CA GLY A 147 4.64 13.70 -9.00
C GLY A 147 4.14 14.80 -9.94
N ALA A 148 4.65 14.94 -11.15
CA ALA A 148 3.84 15.52 -12.21
C ALA A 148 3.56 14.36 -13.15
N GLU A 149 2.32 13.88 -13.22
CA GLU A 149 1.91 12.99 -14.31
C GLU A 149 1.92 13.71 -15.68
N VAL A 150 2.54 14.90 -15.80
CA VAL A 150 2.74 15.61 -17.06
C VAL A 150 4.15 16.21 -17.13
N ALA A 151 4.92 15.69 -18.09
CA ALA A 151 6.03 16.30 -18.84
C ALA A 151 7.41 16.58 -18.17
N ALA A 152 8.42 16.16 -18.94
CA ALA A 152 9.77 16.72 -19.07
C ALA A 152 10.70 16.65 -17.86
N GLY A 153 11.83 15.98 -18.08
CA GLY A 153 12.82 15.67 -17.06
C GLY A 153 13.40 16.86 -16.33
N SER A 154 13.55 16.69 -15.02
CA SER A 154 14.63 17.27 -14.25
C SER A 154 14.95 16.34 -13.09
N THR A 155 16.24 16.34 -12.75
CA THR A 155 16.97 15.31 -12.02
C THR A 155 16.58 15.13 -10.55
N SER A 156 16.87 13.91 -10.07
CA SER A 156 16.97 13.47 -8.67
C SER A 156 15.67 13.15 -7.92
N ALA A 157 15.08 12.01 -8.27
CA ALA A 157 14.31 11.18 -7.33
C ALA A 157 14.97 9.79 -7.30
N GLU A 158 15.89 9.56 -6.37
CA GLU A 158 16.38 8.22 -6.11
C GLU A 158 15.29 7.43 -5.37
N VAL A 159 14.59 6.60 -6.15
CA VAL A 159 13.74 5.47 -5.74
C VAL A 159 12.38 5.83 -5.11
N GLY A 160 11.19 5.68 -5.72
CA GLY A 160 10.77 4.89 -6.88
C GLY A 160 9.44 4.17 -6.63
N ALA A 161 8.43 4.82 -6.02
CA ALA A 161 7.06 4.28 -5.89
C ALA A 161 6.01 5.32 -6.29
N GLY A 162 6.33 6.06 -7.36
CA GLY A 162 5.48 7.09 -7.93
C GLY A 162 4.93 6.65 -9.27
N SER A 163 4.05 5.64 -9.29
CA SER A 163 3.10 5.46 -10.40
C SER A 163 1.87 4.69 -9.91
N SER A 164 0.72 5.01 -10.51
CA SER A 164 -0.46 4.15 -10.55
C SER A 164 -0.14 2.95 -11.44
N GLY A 165 0.85 2.15 -11.04
CA GLY A 165 1.31 0.98 -11.78
C GLY A 165 0.34 -0.18 -11.66
N VAL A 166 0.29 -0.98 -12.72
CA VAL A 166 -0.33 -2.31 -12.79
C VAL A 166 0.54 -3.32 -12.03
N ASP A 167 -0.08 -4.34 -11.44
CA ASP A 167 0.59 -5.28 -10.54
C ASP A 167 1.79 -6.00 -11.15
N GLY A 168 2.90 -5.91 -10.41
CA GLY A 168 4.24 -6.41 -10.71
C GLY A 168 4.90 -5.84 -11.97
N VAL A 169 4.33 -4.83 -12.63
CA VAL A 169 5.07 -4.09 -13.66
C VAL A 169 6.04 -3.12 -12.95
N PRO A 170 7.31 -3.00 -13.39
CA PRO A 170 8.23 -2.03 -12.82
C PRO A 170 7.61 -0.63 -12.81
N THR A 171 7.40 -0.06 -11.62
CA THR A 171 6.66 1.21 -11.48
C THR A 171 7.54 2.42 -11.75
N LYS A 172 8.86 2.26 -11.64
CA LYS A 172 9.96 3.13 -12.10
C LYS A 172 11.29 2.39 -11.82
N SER A 173 12.20 2.35 -12.80
CA SER A 173 13.58 1.89 -12.59
C SER A 173 14.52 3.09 -12.70
N GLY A 174 15.44 3.23 -11.75
CA GLY A 174 16.47 4.27 -11.77
C GLY A 174 17.86 3.65 -11.75
N LYS A 175 18.90 4.48 -11.85
CA LYS A 175 20.27 3.99 -11.66
C LYS A 175 20.39 3.43 -10.24
N GLY A 176 20.67 2.14 -10.11
CA GLY A 176 20.91 1.49 -8.81
C GLY A 176 19.72 0.75 -8.18
N TYR A 177 18.54 0.67 -8.83
CA TYR A 177 17.39 -0.07 -8.28
C TYR A 177 16.31 -0.44 -9.32
N LYS A 178 15.50 -1.44 -8.98
CA LYS A 178 14.25 -1.81 -9.67
C LYS A 178 13.10 -1.81 -8.66
N ALA A 179 11.96 -1.21 -9.00
CA ALA A 179 10.81 -1.12 -8.09
C ALA A 179 9.55 -1.78 -8.67
N PHE A 180 8.88 -2.57 -7.86
CA PHE A 180 7.69 -3.37 -8.16
C PHE A 180 6.55 -3.00 -7.22
N LYS A 181 5.32 -3.23 -7.65
CA LYS A 181 4.11 -2.98 -6.86
C LYS A 181 3.24 -4.24 -6.84
N LEU A 182 2.72 -4.59 -5.68
CA LEU A 182 1.69 -5.63 -5.51
C LEU A 182 0.44 -4.97 -4.90
N ALA A 183 -0.63 -4.79 -5.67
CA ALA A 183 -1.90 -4.34 -5.11
C ALA A 183 -2.51 -5.44 -4.23
N GLU A 184 -3.03 -5.02 -3.08
CA GLU A 184 -3.77 -5.89 -2.16
C GLU A 184 -5.26 -5.61 -2.23
N GLY A 185 -5.65 -4.36 -2.53
CA GLY A 185 -7.04 -4.00 -2.69
C GLY A 185 -7.25 -2.52 -2.97
N GLY A 186 -8.44 -2.21 -3.50
CA GLY A 186 -8.83 -0.86 -3.87
C GLY A 186 -8.14 -0.35 -5.15
N ALA A 187 -8.51 0.85 -5.55
CA ALA A 187 -7.97 1.54 -6.71
C ALA A 187 -7.97 3.04 -6.45
N VAL A 188 -7.00 3.74 -7.04
CA VAL A 188 -6.90 5.19 -6.95
C VAL A 188 -6.57 5.75 -8.33
N ALA A 189 -7.36 6.73 -8.76
CA ALA A 189 -7.12 7.50 -9.98
C ALA A 189 -6.69 8.91 -9.60
N THR A 190 -5.53 9.36 -10.10
CA THR A 190 -4.90 10.62 -9.67
C THR A 190 -4.28 11.39 -10.82
N VAL A 191 -4.31 12.71 -10.71
CA VAL A 191 -3.46 13.68 -11.40
C VAL A 191 -2.95 14.62 -10.31
N THR A 192 -1.83 14.28 -9.68
CA THR A 192 -1.39 14.92 -8.44
C THR A 192 0.09 15.23 -8.37
N VAL A 193 0.41 16.34 -7.69
CA VAL A 193 1.71 16.57 -7.06
C VAL A 193 1.81 15.77 -5.78
N ARG A 194 2.87 14.97 -5.66
CA ARG A 194 3.06 14.03 -4.57
C ARG A 194 4.38 14.31 -3.86
N LEU A 195 4.32 14.34 -2.54
CA LEU A 195 5.46 14.35 -1.64
C LEU A 195 5.42 13.07 -0.81
N ALA A 196 6.56 12.42 -0.64
CA ALA A 196 6.68 11.32 0.32
C ALA A 196 7.94 11.46 1.14
N HIS A 197 7.83 11.12 2.43
CA HIS A 197 8.91 11.17 3.38
C HIS A 197 9.02 9.81 4.06
N ALA A 198 10.19 9.19 4.03
CA ALA A 198 10.49 8.04 4.87
C ALA A 198 11.26 8.50 6.10
N SER A 199 11.14 7.78 7.21
CA SER A 199 11.99 7.95 8.40
C SER A 199 12.26 6.59 9.04
N PRO A 200 13.34 6.42 9.83
CA PRO A 200 13.48 5.25 10.69
C PRO A 200 12.26 5.09 11.60
N TYR A 201 11.88 3.85 11.89
CA TYR A 201 10.69 3.52 12.67
C TYR A 201 11.03 2.74 13.94
N LEU A 202 11.64 1.57 13.83
CA LEU A 202 12.13 0.81 14.98
C LEU A 202 13.64 1.02 15.13
N LYS A 203 14.11 1.09 16.38
CA LYS A 203 15.54 1.07 16.69
C LYS A 203 15.99 -0.40 16.75
N ASN A 204 17.06 -0.71 16.04
CA ASN A 204 17.81 -1.95 16.22
C ASN A 204 18.65 -1.88 17.50
#